data_AF-A0A6C0E357-F1
#
_entry.id   AF-A0A6C0E357-F1
#
_cell.length_a   1.000
_cell.length_b   1.000
_cell.length_c   1.000
_cell.angle_alpha   90.00
_cell.angle_beta   90.00
_cell.angle_gamma   90.00
#
_symmetry.space_group_name_H-M   'P 1'
#
loop_
_entity.id
_entity.type
_entity.pdbx_description
1 polymer ?
#
loop_
_entity_poly.entity_id
_entity_poly.type
_entity_poly.pdbx_seq_one_letter_code
_entity_poly.pdbx_strand_id
1 'polypeptide(L)'
;MSSYSGFNNKYNNMPPMMSDGRNYASWQPEAVINDNIRKQEGIQSNWQYRQFLQNNAANIMKFNYLDAVNASGNNPNTYVNTQPSSNVPFVFNSTHDQSKPTYGYNNSDLKQFYLTREQLNARMISPSIPTNY
;
A
#
# COMPACT_ATOMS: atom_id res chain seq x y z
N MET A 1 19.73 -16.05 2.35
CA MET A 1 19.62 -14.78 1.61
C MET A 1 18.27 -14.17 1.93
N SER A 2 18.24 -13.18 2.81
CA SER A 2 17.01 -12.56 3.29
C SER A 2 16.56 -11.51 2.28
N SER A 3 15.51 -11.81 1.51
CA SER A 3 14.93 -10.86 0.56
C SER A 3 14.20 -9.76 1.34
N TYR A 4 14.65 -8.52 1.18
CA TYR A 4 14.04 -7.34 1.74
C TYR A 4 12.69 -7.12 1.03
N SER A 5 11.58 -7.51 1.69
CA SER A 5 10.24 -7.16 1.25
C SER A 5 10.05 -5.66 1.46
N GLY A 6 10.42 -4.86 0.46
CA GLY A 6 10.24 -3.42 0.50
C GLY A 6 8.75 -3.06 0.52
N PHE A 7 8.38 -2.04 1.28
CA PHE A 7 7.06 -1.42 1.19
C PHE A 7 7.07 -0.36 0.08
N ASN A 8 5.94 -0.18 -0.61
CA ASN A 8 5.80 0.93 -1.53
C ASN A 8 5.76 2.23 -0.73
N ASN A 9 6.75 3.10 -0.97
CA ASN A 9 6.90 4.39 -0.30
C ASN A 9 5.84 5.42 -0.72
N LYS A 10 4.69 4.99 -1.25
CA LYS A 10 3.50 5.81 -1.56
C LYS A 10 2.18 5.13 -1.20
N TYR A 11 2.08 3.82 -1.40
CA TYR A 11 0.85 3.06 -1.24
C TYR A 11 1.08 1.75 -0.46
N ASN A 12 0.66 1.67 0.81
CA ASN A 12 0.99 0.56 1.71
C ASN A 12 0.52 -0.85 1.24
N ASN A 13 -0.47 -0.90 0.34
CA ASN A 13 -1.04 -2.14 -0.20
C ASN A 13 -0.54 -2.47 -1.61
N MET A 14 0.56 -1.85 -2.03
CA MET A 14 1.16 -2.04 -3.35
C MET A 14 2.57 -2.59 -3.23
N PRO A 15 3.02 -3.34 -4.25
CA PRO A 15 4.40 -3.77 -4.32
C PRO A 15 5.37 -2.58 -4.35
N PRO A 16 6.58 -2.74 -3.80
CA PRO A 16 7.57 -1.66 -3.70
C PRO A 16 7.91 -1.05 -5.06
N MET A 17 7.89 0.28 -5.17
CA MET A 17 8.39 0.99 -6.36
C MET A 17 9.92 0.87 -6.41
N MET A 18 10.45 -0.03 -7.24
CA MET A 18 11.88 -0.16 -7.51
C MET A 18 12.17 0.22 -8.97
N SER A 19 13.17 1.08 -9.19
CA SER A 19 13.63 1.49 -10.54
C SER A 19 14.24 0.35 -11.35
N ASP A 20 14.70 -0.69 -10.66
CA ASP A 20 15.38 -1.87 -11.20
C ASP A 20 14.41 -2.94 -11.76
N GLY A 21 13.11 -2.63 -11.89
CA GLY A 21 12.16 -3.47 -12.63
C GLY A 21 11.84 -4.86 -12.04
N ARG A 22 12.39 -5.20 -10.86
CA ARG A 22 12.19 -6.50 -10.18
C ARG A 22 10.79 -6.72 -9.57
N ASN A 23 9.80 -5.90 -9.94
CA ASN A 23 8.40 -6.33 -9.86
C ASN A 23 8.14 -7.21 -11.07
N TYR A 24 8.43 -8.49 -10.90
CA TYR A 24 8.38 -9.50 -11.95
C TYR A 24 7.01 -9.50 -12.64
N ALA A 25 6.94 -8.93 -13.84
CA ALA A 25 5.95 -9.34 -14.81
C ALA A 25 6.39 -10.73 -15.31
N SER A 26 5.81 -11.80 -14.77
CA SER A 26 5.93 -13.12 -15.40
C SER A 26 5.07 -13.10 -16.65
N TRP A 27 5.58 -12.50 -17.72
CA TRP A 27 4.88 -12.50 -19.01
C TRP A 27 4.83 -13.94 -19.53
N GLN A 28 3.70 -14.60 -19.32
CA GLN A 28 3.39 -15.91 -19.86
C GLN A 28 2.31 -15.71 -20.92
N PRO A 29 2.54 -16.14 -22.18
CA PRO A 29 1.51 -16.04 -23.20
C PRO A 29 0.26 -16.84 -22.79
N GLU A 30 -0.93 -16.27 -22.98
CA GLU A 30 -2.22 -16.91 -22.71
C GLU A 30 -2.37 -18.27 -23.42
N ALA A 31 -1.75 -18.43 -24.59
CA ALA A 31 -1.73 -19.70 -25.32
C ALA A 31 -1.07 -20.83 -24.51
N VAL A 32 0.00 -20.53 -23.78
CA VAL A 32 0.72 -21.51 -22.94
C VAL A 32 -0.16 -21.91 -21.74
N ILE A 33 -0.86 -20.94 -21.14
CA ILE A 33 -1.79 -21.18 -20.03
C ILE A 33 -2.93 -22.08 -20.50
N ASN A 34 -3.52 -21.78 -21.65
CA ASN A 34 -4.59 -22.58 -22.23
C ASN A 34 -4.15 -24.03 -22.54
N ASP A 35 -2.95 -24.20 -23.12
CA ASP A 35 -2.42 -25.54 -23.39
C ASP A 35 -2.15 -26.33 -22.10
N ASN A 36 -1.71 -25.66 -21.04
CA ASN A 36 -1.54 -26.28 -19.74
C ASN A 36 -2.88 -26.69 -19.12
N ILE A 37 -3.91 -25.85 -19.19
CA ILE A 37 -5.27 -26.19 -18.73
C ILE A 37 -5.78 -27.41 -19.48
N ARG A 38 -5.62 -27.45 -20.81
CA ARG A 38 -6.04 -28.61 -21.62
C ARG A 38 -5.32 -29.89 -21.23
N LYS A 39 -4.02 -29.82 -20.91
CA LYS A 39 -3.22 -30.98 -20.46
C LYS A 39 -3.60 -31.43 -19.05
N GLN A 40 -3.78 -30.49 -18.12
CA GLN A 40 -4.10 -30.77 -16.71
C GLN A 40 -5.50 -31.38 -16.56
N GLU A 41 -6.48 -30.84 -17.29
CA GLU A 41 -7.88 -31.28 -17.25
C GLU A 41 -8.16 -32.44 -18.21
N GLY A 42 -7.14 -32.94 -18.92
CA GLY A 42 -7.28 -34.07 -19.85
C GLY A 42 -8.25 -33.81 -21.00
N ILE A 43 -8.33 -32.57 -21.49
CA ILE A 43 -9.28 -32.16 -22.52
C ILE A 43 -8.78 -32.62 -23.90
N GLN A 44 -9.45 -33.63 -24.46
CA GLN A 44 -9.05 -34.26 -25.73
C GLN A 44 -9.90 -33.80 -26.92
N SER A 45 -11.06 -33.19 -26.69
CA SER A 45 -11.99 -32.78 -27.74
C SER A 45 -12.48 -31.35 -27.59
N ASN A 46 -12.88 -30.75 -28.71
CA ASN A 46 -13.45 -29.40 -28.74
C ASN A 46 -14.75 -29.29 -27.95
N TRP A 47 -15.51 -30.38 -27.84
CA TRP A 47 -16.75 -30.40 -27.06
C TRP A 47 -16.45 -30.34 -25.55
N GLN A 48 -15.51 -31.16 -25.06
CA GLN A 48 -15.05 -31.12 -23.67
C GLN A 48 -14.47 -29.75 -23.31
N TYR A 49 -13.73 -29.13 -24.24
CA TYR A 49 -13.20 -27.78 -24.02
C TYR A 49 -14.30 -26.74 -23.82
N ARG A 50 -15.32 -26.75 -24.68
CA ARG A 50 -16.48 -25.84 -24.55
C ARG A 50 -17.24 -26.09 -23.24
N GLN A 51 -17.44 -27.35 -22.87
CA GLN A 51 -18.09 -27.72 -21.61
C GLN A 51 -17.29 -27.23 -20.40
N PHE A 52 -15.97 -27.41 -20.42
CA PHE A 52 -15.08 -26.91 -19.36
C PHE A 52 -15.18 -25.38 -19.22
N LEU A 53 -15.11 -24.65 -20.33
CA LEU A 53 -15.23 -23.19 -20.33
C LEU A 53 -16.58 -22.74 -19.79
N GLN A 54 -17.68 -23.40 -20.18
CA GLN A 54 -19.02 -23.06 -19.68
C GLN A 54 -19.14 -23.31 -18.17
N ASN A 55 -18.66 -24.46 -17.69
CA ASN A 55 -18.73 -24.83 -16.27
C ASN A 55 -17.83 -23.94 -15.39
N ASN A 56 -16.72 -23.44 -15.93
CA ASN A 56 -15.72 -22.65 -15.18
C ASN A 56 -15.71 -21.17 -15.54
N ALA A 57 -16.66 -20.69 -16.36
CA ALA A 57 -16.66 -19.34 -16.91
C ALA A 57 -16.51 -18.26 -15.84
N ALA A 58 -17.25 -18.37 -14.74
CA ALA A 58 -17.21 -17.40 -13.64
C ALA A 58 -15.82 -17.31 -12.98
N ASN A 59 -15.17 -18.45 -12.79
CA ASN A 59 -13.84 -18.52 -12.19
C ASN A 59 -12.77 -17.97 -13.14
N ILE A 60 -12.85 -18.32 -14.42
CA ILE A 60 -11.92 -17.82 -15.45
C ILE A 60 -12.03 -16.30 -15.57
N MET A 61 -13.26 -15.77 -15.65
CA MET A 61 -13.48 -14.32 -15.70
C MET A 61 -12.93 -13.61 -14.46
N LYS A 62 -13.15 -14.18 -13.26
CA LYS A 62 -12.62 -13.63 -12.02
C LYS A 62 -11.09 -13.62 -12.00
N PHE A 63 -10.45 -14.72 -12.44
CA PHE A 63 -9.00 -14.81 -12.49
C PHE A 63 -8.40 -13.79 -13.45
N ASN A 64 -8.93 -13.72 -14.69
CA ASN A 64 -8.48 -12.77 -15.70
C ASN A 64 -8.68 -11.32 -15.24
N TYR A 65 -9.78 -11.04 -14.54
CA TYR A 65 -10.02 -9.72 -13.94
C TYR A 65 -8.95 -9.39 -12.89
N LEU A 66 -8.67 -10.29 -11.95
CA LEU A 66 -7.66 -10.06 -10.92
C LEU A 66 -6.26 -9.87 -11.50
N ASP A 67 -5.91 -10.65 -12.53
CA ASP A 67 -4.62 -10.55 -13.22
C ASP A 67 -4.48 -9.22 -13.96
N ALA A 68 -5.52 -8.81 -14.72
CA ALA A 68 -5.55 -7.51 -15.39
C ALA A 68 -5.47 -6.34 -14.40
N VAL A 69 -6.16 -6.44 -13.27
CA VAL A 69 -6.12 -5.43 -12.21
C VAL A 69 -4.71 -5.34 -11.60
N ASN A 70 -4.08 -6.48 -11.31
CA ASN A 70 -2.70 -6.54 -10.81
C ASN A 70 -1.71 -5.94 -11.82
N ALA A 71 -1.80 -6.33 -13.10
CA ALA A 71 -0.99 -5.81 -14.18
C ALA A 71 -1.17 -4.30 -14.41
N SER A 72 -2.40 -3.78 -14.21
CA SER A 72 -2.69 -2.34 -14.27
C SER A 72 -2.18 -1.56 -13.07
N GLY A 73 -1.69 -2.24 -12.03
CA GLY A 73 -1.29 -1.63 -10.78
C GLY A 73 -2.45 -1.03 -9.99
N ASN A 74 -3.69 -1.44 -10.24
CA ASN A 74 -4.84 -1.07 -9.39
C ASN A 74 -5.04 -2.16 -8.34
N ASN A 75 -5.40 -1.81 -7.11
CA ASN A 75 -5.77 -2.79 -6.09
C ASN A 75 -7.31 -2.89 -6.06
N PRO A 76 -7.93 -4.05 -6.36
CA PRO A 76 -9.39 -4.17 -6.37
C PRO A 76 -9.98 -4.14 -4.95
N ASN A 77 -9.13 -4.31 -3.93
CA ASN A 77 -9.46 -4.21 -2.52
C ASN A 77 -8.95 -2.88 -1.92
N THR A 78 -8.84 -1.80 -2.71
CA THR A 78 -8.73 -0.48 -2.07
C THR A 78 -10.00 -0.26 -1.27
N TYR A 79 -9.92 -0.52 0.03
CA TYR A 79 -10.84 0.00 1.02
C TYR A 79 -11.10 1.45 0.66
N VAL A 80 -12.38 1.77 0.47
CA VAL A 80 -12.85 3.11 0.21
C VAL A 80 -12.33 3.98 1.35
N ASN A 81 -11.28 4.76 1.07
CA ASN A 81 -10.93 5.99 1.75
C ASN A 81 -11.01 5.96 3.29
N THR A 82 -10.28 5.05 3.97
CA THR A 82 -9.96 5.23 5.41
C THR A 82 -8.63 5.94 5.62
N GLN A 83 -7.87 6.18 4.54
CA GLN A 83 -6.72 7.06 4.60
C GLN A 83 -7.22 8.50 4.57
N PRO A 84 -6.90 9.35 5.57
CA PRO A 84 -7.22 10.77 5.47
C PRO A 84 -6.65 11.29 4.16
N SER A 85 -7.49 12.00 3.40
CA SER A 85 -7.23 12.50 2.05
C SER A 85 -5.76 12.88 1.87
N SER A 86 -5.10 12.33 0.85
CA SER A 86 -3.79 12.80 0.42
C SER A 86 -3.87 14.31 0.23
N ASN A 87 -3.14 15.07 1.06
CA ASN A 87 -3.10 16.55 1.17
C ASN A 87 -3.82 17.23 2.37
N VAL A 88 -4.17 16.53 3.46
CA VAL A 88 -4.46 17.25 4.72
C VAL A 88 -3.18 17.45 5.54
N PRO A 89 -2.90 18.67 6.02
CA PRO A 89 -1.80 18.91 6.96
C PRO A 89 -1.96 18.03 8.20
N PHE A 90 -0.86 17.46 8.69
CA PHE A 90 -0.86 16.73 9.96
C PHE A 90 -1.06 17.72 11.12
N VAL A 91 -2.09 17.49 11.93
CA VAL A 91 -2.43 18.33 13.09
C VAL A 91 -2.01 17.62 14.37
N PHE A 92 -1.17 18.26 15.17
CA PHE A 92 -0.82 17.80 16.51
C PHE A 92 -1.94 18.16 17.50
N ASN A 93 -2.29 17.25 18.40
CA ASN A 93 -3.38 17.49 19.36
C ASN A 93 -2.94 18.39 20.54
N SER A 94 -1.64 18.43 20.83
CA SER A 94 -1.07 19.25 21.90
C SER A 94 0.41 19.54 21.64
N THR A 95 0.98 20.48 22.40
CA THR A 95 2.42 20.74 22.39
C THR A 95 3.25 19.54 22.87
N HIS A 96 2.64 18.59 23.58
CA HIS A 96 3.28 17.36 24.05
C HIS A 96 3.02 16.15 23.14
N ASP A 97 2.26 16.33 22.05
CA ASP A 97 1.95 15.27 21.11
C ASP A 97 3.19 14.90 20.28
N GLN A 98 3.65 13.66 20.45
CA GLN A 98 4.79 13.10 19.70
C GLN A 98 4.34 12.17 18.57
N SER A 99 3.03 12.11 18.28
CA SER A 99 2.52 11.30 17.19
C SER A 99 3.04 11.80 15.84
N LYS A 100 3.21 10.86 14.92
CA LYS A 100 3.72 11.10 13.57
C LYS A 100 2.76 10.43 12.61
N PRO A 101 2.44 11.05 11.46
CA PRO A 101 1.67 10.40 10.44
C PRO A 101 2.43 9.16 9.97
N THR A 102 1.69 8.07 9.78
CA THR A 102 2.21 6.78 9.32
C THR A 102 2.94 6.90 7.97
N TYR A 103 2.62 7.95 7.19
CA TYR A 103 3.13 8.18 5.86
C TYR A 103 3.54 9.66 5.65
N GLY A 104 4.61 9.90 4.88
CA GLY A 104 5.02 11.26 4.46
C GLY A 104 5.60 12.14 5.57
N TYR A 105 5.93 11.58 6.75
CA TYR A 105 6.55 12.35 7.82
C TYR A 105 8.01 12.67 7.50
N ASN A 106 8.23 13.88 6.98
CA ASN A 106 9.57 14.40 6.77
C ASN A 106 10.08 15.10 8.04
N ASN A 107 11.28 14.75 8.47
CA ASN A 107 12.04 15.44 9.52
C ASN A 107 13.07 16.34 8.86
N SER A 108 12.89 17.66 8.96
CA SER A 108 13.94 18.63 8.70
C SER A 108 14.47 19.20 10.01
N ASP A 109 15.70 19.69 9.98
CA ASP A 109 16.35 20.45 11.04
C ASP A 109 15.49 21.64 11.49
N LEU A 110 14.96 22.42 10.54
CA LEU A 110 14.09 23.56 10.80
C LEU A 110 12.79 23.15 11.51
N LYS A 111 12.19 22.02 11.10
CA LYS A 111 10.97 21.51 11.71
C LYS A 111 11.25 21.03 13.13
N GLN A 112 12.35 20.31 13.35
CA GLN A 112 12.73 19.87 14.69
C GLN A 112 13.00 21.06 15.61
N PHE A 113 13.77 22.05 15.15
CA PHE A 113 14.05 23.26 15.91
C PHE A 113 12.77 24.01 16.32
N TYR A 114 11.84 24.20 15.38
CA TYR A 114 10.55 24.83 15.65
C TYR A 114 9.74 24.04 16.70
N LEU A 115 9.53 22.73 16.49
CA LEU A 115 8.72 21.91 17.39
C LEU A 115 9.31 21.85 18.82
N THR A 116 10.64 21.73 18.93
CA THR A 116 11.32 21.73 20.24
C THR A 116 11.20 23.08 20.93
N ARG A 117 11.30 24.20 20.19
CA ARG A 117 11.11 25.53 20.76
C ARG A 117 9.70 25.72 21.33
N GLU A 118 8.66 25.32 20.59
CA GLU A 118 7.27 25.41 21.08
C GLU A 118 7.04 24.51 22.31
N GLN A 119 7.67 23.32 22.34
CA GLN A 119 7.65 22.44 23.51
C GLN A 119 8.31 23.05 24.75
N LEU A 120 9.44 23.73 24.59
CA LEU A 120 10.13 24.41 25.68
C LEU A 120 9.34 25.63 26.18
N ASN A 121 8.79 26.42 25.27
CA ASN A 121 7.93 27.55 25.60
C ASN A 121 6.70 27.11 26.41
N ALA A 122 6.07 26.00 26.03
CA ALA A 122 4.93 25.44 26.76
C ALA A 122 5.28 24.99 28.20
N ARG A 123 6.57 24.78 28.51
CA ARG A 123 7.07 24.42 29.84
C ARG A 123 7.54 25.63 30.66
N MET A 124 7.46 26.84 30.11
CA MET A 124 7.84 28.03 30.86
C MET A 124 6.87 28.24 32.03
N ILE A 125 7.42 28.28 33.23
CA ILE A 125 6.69 28.62 34.46
C ILE A 125 7.26 29.95 34.94
N SER A 126 6.38 30.92 35.18
CA SER A 126 6.82 32.17 35.82
C SER A 126 7.18 31.89 37.28
N PRO A 127 8.32 32.39 37.78
CA PRO A 127 8.60 32.36 39.20
C PRO A 127 7.47 33.01 39.98
N SER A 128 7.02 32.39 41.08
CA SER A 128 6.11 33.01 42.04
C SER A 128 6.89 33.36 43.31
N ILE A 129 6.72 34.59 43.78
CA ILE A 129 7.27 35.03 45.07
C ILE A 129 6.12 34.95 46.07
N PRO A 130 6.17 34.04 47.07
CA PRO A 130 5.15 34.02 48.11
C PRO A 130 5.25 35.29 48.96
N THR A 131 4.15 36.03 49.11
CA THR A 131 4.10 37.32 49.83
C THR A 131 3.83 37.18 51.32
N ASN A 132 4.14 36.02 51.92
CA ASN A 132 3.92 35.82 53.35
C ASN A 132 5.03 36.53 54.13
N TYR A 133 4.71 37.75 54.59
CA TYR A 133 5.42 38.49 55.63
C TYR A 133 4.73 38.30 56.97
#